data_AF-A0A4Y2QQU0-F1
#
_entry.id   AF-A0A4Y2QQU0-F1
#
_cell.length_a   1.000
_cell.length_b   1.000
_cell.length_c   1.000
_cell.angle_alpha   90.00
_cell.angle_beta   90.00
_cell.angle_gamma   90.00
#
_symmetry.space_group_name_H-M   'P 1'
#
loop_
_entity.id
_entity.type
_entity.pdbx_description
1 polymer ?
#
loop_
_entity_poly.entity_id
_entity_poly.type
_entity_poly.pdbx_seq_one_letter_code
_entity_poly.pdbx_strand_id
1 'polypeptide(L)'
;MRRGILFTPDQLEEIRNKVSALKTTDELSMLVYLILSTDLKMKDLLGWFNKNPLKRREYLNNANLDLLEDYESLPLLFPKTHHAYLVQWKRACKDWIGVEGATFEMLKRKPKPMKEVAVNIENC
;
A
#
# COMPACT_ATOMS: atom_id res chain seq x y z
N MET A 1 6.90 -1.75 -23.90
CA MET A 1 6.89 -1.85 -22.43
C MET A 1 5.45 -1.69 -21.95
N ARG A 2 4.86 -2.72 -21.32
CA ARG A 2 3.46 -2.72 -20.85
C ARG A 2 3.30 -1.58 -19.83
N ARG A 3 2.49 -0.56 -20.16
CA ARG A 3 2.00 0.39 -19.15
C ARG A 3 1.24 -0.46 -18.14
N GLY A 4 1.74 -0.54 -16.90
CA GLY A 4 1.05 -1.27 -15.84
C GLY A 4 -0.37 -0.71 -15.71
N ILE A 5 -1.37 -1.57 -15.82
CA ILE A 5 -2.76 -1.20 -15.59
C ILE A 5 -2.83 -0.80 -14.12
N LEU A 6 -3.09 0.47 -13.83
CA LEU A 6 -3.36 0.92 -12.47
C LEU A 6 -4.85 0.73 -12.17
N PHE A 7 -5.19 0.60 -10.89
CA PHE A 7 -6.60 0.67 -10.50
C PHE A 7 -7.20 2.05 -10.83
N THR A 8 -8.46 2.04 -11.26
CA THR A 8 -9.24 3.26 -11.47
C THR A 8 -9.47 3.99 -10.13
N PRO A 9 -9.87 5.28 -10.13
CA PRO A 9 -10.27 5.97 -8.90
C PRO A 9 -11.29 5.19 -8.08
N ASP A 10 -12.38 4.76 -8.72
CA ASP A 10 -13.48 4.07 -8.06
C ASP A 10 -13.04 2.72 -7.46
N GLN A 11 -12.18 1.99 -8.17
CA GLN A 11 -11.59 0.74 -7.66
C GLN A 11 -10.70 0.99 -6.44
N LEU A 12 -9.90 2.05 -6.45
CA LEU A 12 -9.05 2.41 -5.32
C LEU A 12 -9.88 2.86 -4.12
N GLU A 13 -10.97 3.59 -4.34
CA GLU A 13 -11.90 4.00 -3.30
C GLU A 13 -12.58 2.78 -2.65
N GLU A 14 -13.10 1.85 -3.45
CA GLU A 14 -13.69 0.61 -2.94
C GLU A 14 -12.68 -0.20 -2.12
N ILE A 15 -11.45 -0.37 -2.63
CA ILE A 15 -10.37 -1.03 -1.89
C ILE A 15 -10.10 -0.29 -0.57
N ARG A 16 -9.97 1.04 -0.58
CA ARG A 16 -9.72 1.85 0.63
C ARG A 16 -10.83 1.64 1.66
N ASN A 17 -12.08 1.61 1.24
CA ASN A 17 -13.23 1.39 2.13
C ASN A 17 -13.18 -0.01 2.76
N LYS A 18 -12.95 -1.07 1.96
CA LYS A 18 -12.84 -2.46 2.45
C LYS A 18 -11.72 -2.60 3.46
N VAL A 19 -10.51 -2.16 3.10
CA VAL A 19 -9.34 -2.36 3.96
C VAL A 19 -9.39 -1.46 5.18
N SER A 20 -9.97 -0.26 5.09
CA SER A 20 -10.17 0.60 6.27
C SER A 20 -11.07 -0.07 7.31
N ALA A 21 -12.11 -0.80 6.88
CA ALA A 21 -13.00 -1.51 7.80
C ALA A 21 -12.36 -2.74 8.47
N LEU A 22 -11.34 -3.35 7.85
CA LEU A 22 -10.81 -4.66 8.26
C LEU A 22 -9.34 -4.64 8.71
N LYS A 23 -8.64 -3.51 8.59
CA LYS A 23 -7.19 -3.36 8.84
C LYS A 23 -6.70 -3.81 10.23
N THR A 24 -7.56 -3.87 11.24
CA THR A 24 -7.22 -4.31 12.61
C THR A 24 -7.57 -5.77 12.88
N THR A 25 -8.23 -6.47 11.96
CA THR A 25 -8.68 -7.86 12.16
C THR A 25 -8.24 -8.80 11.05
N ASP A 26 -7.93 -8.28 9.87
CA ASP A 26 -7.46 -9.05 8.72
C ASP A 26 -6.06 -8.59 8.29
N GLU A 27 -5.15 -9.56 8.24
CA GLU A 27 -3.73 -9.35 7.94
C GLU A 27 -3.50 -8.84 6.51
N LEU A 28 -4.26 -9.32 5.52
CA LEU A 28 -4.16 -8.83 4.14
C LEU A 28 -4.63 -7.37 4.06
N SER A 29 -5.75 -7.05 4.71
CA SER A 29 -6.31 -5.70 4.76
C SER A 29 -5.34 -4.75 5.45
N MET A 30 -4.69 -5.15 6.54
CA MET A 30 -3.64 -4.37 7.17
C MET A 30 -2.48 -4.08 6.21
N LEU A 31 -1.99 -5.11 5.53
CA LEU A 31 -0.90 -4.98 4.57
C LEU A 31 -1.25 -3.99 3.45
N VAL A 32 -2.43 -4.15 2.84
CA VAL A 32 -2.90 -3.28 1.75
C VAL A 32 -3.15 -1.85 2.25
N TYR A 33 -3.72 -1.70 3.44
CA TYR A 33 -3.93 -0.41 4.08
C TYR A 33 -2.59 0.34 4.26
N LEU A 34 -1.55 -0.35 4.73
CA LEU A 34 -0.21 0.24 4.87
C LEU A 34 0.37 0.65 3.51
N ILE A 35 0.20 -0.15 2.46
CA ILE A 35 0.65 0.22 1.09
C ILE A 35 -0.04 1.50 0.61
N LEU A 36 -1.31 1.68 0.93
CA LEU A 36 -2.14 2.81 0.51
C LEU A 36 -1.94 4.09 1.34
N SER A 37 -1.43 3.94 2.56
CA SER A 37 -1.27 5.02 3.55
C SER A 37 0.19 5.40 3.77
N THR A 38 1.13 4.69 3.14
CA THR A 38 2.57 4.91 3.29
C THR A 38 3.32 4.82 1.95
N ASP A 39 4.54 5.34 1.93
CA ASP A 39 5.44 5.17 0.78
C ASP A 39 6.15 3.81 0.75
N LEU A 40 5.88 2.93 1.72
CA LEU A 40 6.50 1.61 1.82
C LEU A 40 6.09 0.68 0.68
N LYS A 41 7.05 -0.10 0.17
CA LYS A 41 6.80 -1.16 -0.81
C LYS A 41 6.68 -2.50 -0.10
N MET A 42 6.21 -3.53 -0.81
CA MET A 42 6.16 -4.90 -0.28
C MET A 42 7.49 -5.38 0.31
N LYS A 43 8.63 -5.01 -0.29
CA LYS A 43 9.96 -5.35 0.24
C LYS A 43 10.24 -4.70 1.60
N ASP A 44 9.79 -3.47 1.80
CA ASP A 44 9.95 -2.75 3.07
C ASP A 44 9.02 -3.32 4.13
N LEU A 45 7.75 -3.51 3.76
CA LEU A 45 6.68 -4.06 4.61
C LEU A 45 7.01 -5.45 5.12
N LEU A 46 7.44 -6.37 4.25
CA LEU A 46 7.84 -7.72 4.63
C LEU A 46 9.30 -7.82 5.13
N GLY A 47 10.05 -6.72 5.02
CA GLY A 47 11.45 -6.60 5.40
C GLY A 47 11.62 -5.97 6.77
N TRP A 48 12.20 -4.76 6.80
CA TRP A 48 12.53 -4.09 8.05
C TRP A 48 11.29 -3.75 8.87
N PHE A 49 10.17 -3.39 8.22
CA PHE A 49 8.93 -3.01 8.92
C PHE A 49 8.33 -4.20 9.67
N ASN A 50 8.41 -5.40 9.08
CA ASN A 50 7.94 -6.63 9.70
C ASN A 50 8.82 -7.07 10.88
N LYS A 51 10.15 -6.93 10.73
CA LYS A 51 11.15 -7.58 11.60
C LYS A 51 11.73 -6.68 12.69
N ASN A 52 11.54 -5.37 12.60
CA ASN A 52 12.10 -4.41 13.57
C ASN A 52 10.97 -3.59 14.21
N PRO A 53 10.42 -4.05 15.36
CA PRO A 53 9.32 -3.38 16.05
C PRO A 53 9.64 -1.94 16.45
N LEU A 54 10.87 -1.67 16.90
CA LEU A 54 11.29 -0.33 17.30
C LEU A 54 11.26 0.65 16.11
N LYS A 55 11.88 0.26 14.99
CA LYS A 55 11.90 1.08 13.78
C LYS A 55 10.50 1.22 13.16
N ARG A 56 9.67 0.18 13.27
CA ARG A 56 8.27 0.24 12.83
C ARG A 56 7.48 1.26 13.64
N ARG A 57 7.56 1.21 14.98
CA ARG A 57 6.89 2.17 15.86
C ARG A 57 7.32 3.60 15.53
N GLU A 58 8.62 3.84 15.41
CA GLU A 58 9.14 5.16 15.01
C GLU A 58 8.56 5.64 13.68
N TYR A 59 8.49 4.76 12.67
CA TYR A 59 7.91 5.09 11.38
C TYR A 59 6.41 5.43 11.48
N LEU A 60 5.64 4.62 12.21
CA LEU A 60 4.19 4.81 12.35
C LEU A 60 3.85 6.12 13.09
N ASN A 61 4.60 6.43 14.16
CA ASN A 61 4.49 7.69 14.88
C ASN A 61 4.75 8.88 13.96
N ASN A 62 5.82 8.83 13.17
CA ASN A 62 6.17 9.91 12.23
C ASN A 62 5.18 10.04 11.07
N ALA A 63 4.54 8.94 10.67
CA ALA A 63 3.53 8.93 9.61
C ALA A 63 2.15 9.41 10.10
N ASN A 64 2.00 9.74 11.39
CA ASN A 64 0.71 10.06 12.04
C ASN A 64 -0.35 8.98 11.76
N LEU A 65 0.07 7.72 11.76
CA LEU A 65 -0.80 6.58 11.49
C LEU A 65 -1.24 5.95 12.81
N ASP A 66 -2.39 6.41 13.32
CA ASP A 66 -2.98 6.08 14.63
C ASP A 66 -3.61 4.67 14.70
N LEU A 67 -2.97 3.69 14.08
CA LEU A 67 -3.69 2.58 13.46
C LEU A 67 -3.43 1.23 14.09
N LEU A 68 -2.44 1.13 14.98
CA LEU A 68 -1.76 -0.13 15.24
C LEU A 68 -1.15 -0.21 16.64
N GLU A 69 -1.74 0.41 17.67
CA GLU A 69 -1.19 0.35 19.05
C GLU A 69 -0.84 -1.10 19.47
N ASP A 70 -1.73 -2.05 19.17
CA ASP A 70 -1.54 -3.48 19.46
C ASP A 70 -0.47 -4.16 18.58
N TYR A 71 -0.23 -3.62 17.38
CA TYR A 71 0.61 -4.23 16.34
C TYR A 71 2.03 -3.64 16.29
N GLU A 72 2.22 -2.43 16.79
CA GLU A 72 3.51 -1.75 16.83
C GLU A 72 4.59 -2.54 17.59
N SER A 73 4.19 -3.26 18.62
CA SER A 73 5.09 -4.00 19.51
C SER A 73 5.34 -5.44 19.10
N LEU A 74 4.56 -6.00 18.16
CA LEU A 74 4.64 -7.41 17.82
C LEU A 74 5.98 -7.79 17.18
N PRO A 75 6.63 -8.89 17.57
CA PRO A 75 7.92 -9.27 16.99
C PRO A 75 7.86 -9.53 15.48
N LEU A 76 6.67 -9.90 14.97
CA LEU A 76 6.40 -10.16 13.55
C LEU A 76 4.94 -9.82 13.24
N LEU A 77 4.68 -9.08 12.16
CA LEU A 77 3.32 -8.73 11.69
C LEU A 77 2.83 -9.56 10.52
N PHE A 78 3.73 -9.86 9.59
CA PHE A 78 3.42 -10.51 8.33
C PHE A 78 4.18 -11.84 8.24
N PRO A 79 3.61 -12.95 8.76
CA PRO A 79 4.28 -14.24 8.80
C PRO A 79 4.37 -14.93 7.42
N LYS A 80 3.57 -14.49 6.43
CA LYS A 80 3.49 -15.16 5.13
C LYS A 80 4.53 -14.62 4.14
N THR A 81 4.78 -15.39 3.08
CA THR A 81 5.66 -14.96 1.98
C THR A 81 4.96 -13.96 1.06
N HIS A 82 5.75 -13.18 0.31
CA HIS A 82 5.22 -12.28 -0.72
C HIS A 82 4.27 -12.99 -1.70
N HIS A 83 4.62 -14.21 -2.14
CA HIS A 83 3.79 -14.97 -3.07
C HIS A 83 2.44 -15.35 -2.45
N ALA A 84 2.41 -15.77 -1.19
CA ALA A 84 1.17 -16.09 -0.49
C ALA A 84 0.24 -14.87 -0.39
N TYR A 85 0.78 -13.70 -0.04
CA TYR A 85 0.01 -12.46 -0.03
C TYR A 85 -0.49 -12.07 -1.43
N LEU A 86 0.33 -12.24 -2.46
CA LEU A 86 -0.08 -11.93 -3.83
C LEU A 86 -1.23 -12.83 -4.31
N VAL A 87 -1.24 -14.11 -3.94
CA VAL A 87 -2.35 -15.03 -4.25
C VAL A 87 -3.63 -14.58 -3.54
N GLN A 88 -3.55 -14.22 -2.26
CA GLN A 88 -4.70 -13.72 -1.50
C GLN A 88 -5.20 -12.39 -2.07
N TRP A 89 -4.29 -11.49 -2.43
CA TRP A 89 -4.62 -10.20 -3.04
C TRP A 89 -5.37 -10.35 -4.37
N LYS A 90 -4.91 -11.25 -5.25
CA LYS A 90 -5.60 -11.52 -6.52
C LYS A 90 -7.03 -12.01 -6.32
N ARG A 91 -7.28 -12.83 -5.30
CA ARG A 91 -8.62 -13.30 -4.94
C ARG A 91 -9.47 -12.15 -4.43
N ALA A 92 -8.94 -11.38 -3.47
CA ALA A 92 -9.62 -10.19 -2.94
C ALA A 92 -10.00 -9.18 -4.05
N CYS A 93 -9.09 -8.90 -5.00
CA CYS A 93 -9.40 -8.01 -6.12
C CYS A 93 -10.50 -8.55 -7.04
N LYS A 94 -10.49 -9.86 -7.31
CA LYS A 94 -11.55 -10.48 -8.11
C LYS A 94 -12.89 -10.34 -7.40
N ASP A 95 -12.93 -10.59 -6.10
CA ASP A 95 -14.15 -10.59 -5.30
C ASP A 95 -14.68 -9.17 -5.03
N TRP A 96 -13.80 -8.20 -4.77
CA TRP A 96 -14.21 -6.85 -4.38
C TRP A 96 -14.49 -5.93 -5.57
N ILE A 97 -13.69 -6.06 -6.64
CA ILE A 97 -13.71 -5.10 -7.76
C ILE A 97 -13.68 -5.76 -9.14
N GLY A 98 -13.81 -7.09 -9.22
CA GLY A 98 -13.86 -7.82 -10.48
C GLY A 98 -12.55 -7.86 -11.27
N VAL A 99 -11.41 -7.51 -10.67
CA VAL A 99 -10.12 -7.44 -11.37
C VAL A 99 -9.34 -8.74 -11.19
N GLU A 100 -9.03 -9.40 -12.31
CA GLU A 100 -8.12 -10.54 -12.34
C GLU A 100 -6.67 -10.12 -12.52
N GLY A 101 -5.74 -10.93 -12.00
CA GLY A 101 -4.30 -10.71 -12.22
C GLY A 101 -3.69 -9.52 -11.48
N ALA A 102 -4.39 -8.98 -10.47
CA ALA A 102 -3.93 -7.84 -9.69
C ALA A 102 -2.52 -8.04 -9.08
N THR A 103 -1.79 -6.93 -8.95
CA THR A 103 -0.52 -6.86 -8.21
C THR A 103 -0.56 -5.73 -7.19
N PHE A 104 0.36 -5.74 -6.21
CA PHE A 104 0.42 -4.70 -5.20
C PHE A 104 0.88 -3.35 -5.77
N GLU A 105 1.65 -3.36 -6.87
CA GLU A 105 2.12 -2.15 -7.55
C GLU A 105 0.97 -1.33 -8.14
N MET A 106 -0.17 -1.98 -8.45
CA MET A 106 -1.36 -1.31 -8.99
C MET A 106 -2.03 -0.37 -7.96
N LEU A 107 -1.74 -0.55 -6.65
CA LEU A 107 -2.24 0.30 -5.57
C LEU A 107 -1.56 1.66 -5.53
N LYS A 108 -0.33 1.77 -6.04
CA LYS A 108 0.43 3.03 -6.00
C LYS A 108 0.13 3.87 -7.24
N ARG A 109 -0.66 4.92 -7.06
CA ARG A 109 -0.58 6.08 -7.96
C ARG A 109 0.74 6.77 -7.70
N LYS A 110 1.74 6.53 -8.53
CA LYS A 110 2.58 7.67 -8.89
C LYS A 110 1.84 8.39 -10.01
N PRO A 111 1.23 9.56 -9.78
CA PRO A 111 1.18 10.50 -10.88
C PRO A 111 2.64 10.65 -11.35
N LYS A 112 2.87 10.56 -12.67
CA LYS A 112 4.11 11.11 -13.21
C LYS A 112 4.25 12.51 -12.62
N PRO A 113 5.43 12.94 -12.14
CA PRO A 113 5.64 14.37 -12.00
C PRO A 113 5.27 14.97 -13.36
N MET A 114 4.29 15.88 -13.39
CA MET A 114 4.11 16.72 -14.55
C MET A 114 5.48 17.32 -14.83
N LYS A 115 5.97 17.16 -16.06
CA LYS A 115 7.13 17.93 -16.50
C LYS A 115 6.82 19.38 -16.14
N GLU A 116 7.64 19.99 -15.31
CA GLU A 116 7.63 21.44 -15.15
C GLU A 116 7.67 22.01 -16.56
N VAL A 117 6.57 22.66 -16.96
CA VAL A 117 6.60 23.51 -18.14
C VAL A 117 7.48 24.66 -17.69
N ALA A 118 8.74 24.65 -18.16
CA ALA A 118 9.61 25.79 -18.04
C ALA A 118 8.87 26.97 -18.69
N VAL A 119 8.39 27.89 -17.85
CA VAL A 119 7.90 29.17 -18.31
C VAL A 119 9.14 29.92 -18.77
N ASN A 120 9.39 29.95 -20.08
CA ASN A 120 10.29 30.92 -20.68
C ASN A 120 9.68 32.29 -20.42
N ILE A 121 10.17 32.97 -19.39
CA ILE A 121 10.03 34.42 -19.28
C ILE A 121 11.07 34.98 -20.25
N GLU A 122 10.66 35.18 -21.50
CA GLU A 122 11.35 36.14 -22.37
C GLU A 122 11.10 37.52 -21.77
N ASN A 123 12.15 38.09 -21.17
CA ASN A 123 12.16 39.48 -20.76
C ASN A 123 12.06 40.37 -22.01
N CYS A 124 11.08 41.28 -22.00
CA CYS A 124 11.09 42.51 -22.79
C CYS A 124 12.23 43.43 -22.35
#